data_AF-A0A8T4P980-F1
#
_entry.id   AF-A0A8T4P980-F1
#
_cell.length_a   1.000
_cell.length_b   1.000
_cell.length_c   1.000
_cell.angle_alpha   90.00
_cell.angle_beta   90.00
_cell.angle_gamma   90.00
#
_symmetry.space_group_name_H-M   'P 1'
#
loop_
_entity.id
_entity.type
_entity.pdbx_description
1 polymer ?
#
loop_
_entity_poly.entity_id
_entity_poly.type
_entity_poly.pdbx_seq_one_letter_code
_entity_poly.pdbx_strand_id
1 'polypeptide(L)'
;MIIGELTWHFDIPFHWHGSEIYNLKSIEIINNPDEYQDEYKRTMNSDLSCPIDIMQNKGRWLILDGLHRLMKAKILGMKKVKVRKIPRSEIPNILKED
;
A
#
# COMPACT_ATOMS: atom_id res chain seq x y z
N MET A 1 4.12 -0.24 -13.30
CA MET A 1 2.79 -0.86 -13.32
C MET A 1 1.72 0.21 -13.33
N ILE A 2 0.54 -0.03 -13.91
CA ILE A 2 -0.56 0.94 -13.87
C ILE A 2 -1.13 0.93 -12.44
N ILE A 3 -1.34 2.10 -11.84
CA ILE A 3 -1.81 2.18 -10.43
C ILE A 3 -3.14 1.46 -10.24
N GLY A 4 -4.06 1.55 -11.22
CA GLY A 4 -5.38 0.90 -11.18
C GLY A 4 -5.36 -0.62 -10.96
N GLU A 5 -4.26 -1.31 -11.26
CA GLU A 5 -4.12 -2.75 -10.97
C GLU A 5 -3.96 -3.04 -9.47
N LEU A 6 -3.60 -2.02 -8.68
CA LEU A 6 -3.36 -2.14 -7.23
C LEU A 6 -4.36 -1.36 -6.38
N THR A 7 -5.17 -0.46 -6.95
CA THR A 7 -6.04 0.43 -6.14
C THR A 7 -7.11 -0.31 -5.35
N TRP A 8 -7.42 -1.56 -5.68
CA TRP A 8 -8.35 -2.38 -4.90
C TRP A 8 -7.90 -2.55 -3.43
N HIS A 9 -6.60 -2.43 -3.14
CA HIS A 9 -6.08 -2.43 -1.76
C HIS A 9 -6.58 -1.22 -0.96
N PHE A 10 -7.00 -0.14 -1.62
CA PHE A 10 -7.47 1.05 -0.93
C PHE A 10 -8.80 0.84 -0.21
N ASP A 11 -9.56 -0.18 -0.59
CA ASP A 11 -10.84 -0.54 0.01
C ASP A 11 -10.71 -1.53 1.18
N ILE A 12 -9.49 -2.00 1.46
CA ILE A 12 -9.18 -2.92 2.56
C ILE A 12 -8.66 -2.13 3.77
N PRO A 13 -9.11 -2.44 4.98
CA PRO A 13 -8.71 -1.69 6.17
C PRO A 13 -7.33 -2.16 6.67
N PHE A 14 -6.27 -1.68 6.01
CA PHE A 14 -4.88 -1.99 6.40
C PHE A 14 -4.34 -1.09 7.50
N HIS A 15 -4.95 0.08 7.70
CA HIS A 15 -4.51 1.08 8.67
C HIS A 15 -5.32 0.97 9.96
N TRP A 16 -4.91 1.75 10.96
CA TRP A 16 -5.59 1.82 12.24
C TRP A 16 -5.80 3.27 12.65
N HIS A 17 -6.88 3.51 13.39
CA HIS A 17 -7.17 4.78 14.02
C HIS A 17 -7.81 4.56 15.39
N GLY A 18 -7.31 5.27 16.40
CA GLY A 18 -7.66 5.03 17.80
C GLY A 18 -7.05 3.73 18.33
N SER A 19 -7.83 2.96 19.09
CA SER A 19 -7.39 1.73 19.76
C SER A 19 -7.60 0.45 18.95
N GLU A 20 -8.31 0.52 17.82
CA GLU A 20 -8.64 -0.65 17.00
C GLU A 20 -7.65 -0.79 15.84
N ILE A 21 -7.23 -2.03 15.58
CA ILE A 21 -6.36 -2.37 14.44
C ILE A 21 -7.18 -2.77 13.23
N TYR A 22 -6.65 -2.52 12.02
CA TYR A 22 -7.29 -2.90 10.77
C TYR A 22 -8.72 -2.39 10.63
N ASN A 23 -8.96 -1.14 11.03
CA ASN A 23 -10.26 -0.49 10.99
C ASN A 23 -10.34 0.68 10.01
N LEU A 24 -9.22 1.10 9.41
CA LEU A 24 -9.17 2.27 8.54
C LEU A 24 -8.65 1.92 7.14
N LYS A 25 -9.41 2.30 6.12
CA LYS A 25 -9.07 2.07 4.70
C LYS A 25 -8.18 3.19 4.16
N SER A 26 -7.37 2.85 3.17
CA SER A 26 -6.51 3.86 2.52
C SER A 26 -7.34 4.94 1.81
N ILE A 27 -8.50 4.57 1.25
CA ILE A 27 -9.37 5.51 0.55
C ILE A 27 -9.96 6.56 1.50
N GLU A 28 -10.19 6.21 2.77
CA GLU A 28 -10.68 7.12 3.80
C GLU A 28 -9.63 8.17 4.16
N ILE A 29 -8.37 7.74 4.29
CA ILE A 29 -7.21 8.64 4.52
C ILE A 29 -6.99 9.58 3.34
N ILE A 30 -7.07 9.06 2.11
CA ILE A 30 -6.86 9.84 0.89
C ILE A 30 -7.93 10.94 0.75
N ASN A 31 -9.19 10.63 1.08
CA ASN A 31 -10.31 11.55 0.91
C ASN A 31 -10.46 12.53 2.08
N ASN A 32 -9.98 12.20 3.27
CA ASN A 32 -10.14 13.02 4.49
C ASN A 32 -8.76 13.30 5.15
N PRO A 33 -7.86 14.04 4.47
CA PRO A 33 -6.50 14.28 4.95
C PRO A 33 -6.44 15.04 6.28
N ASP A 34 -7.41 15.91 6.54
CA ASP A 34 -7.48 16.72 7.77
C ASP A 34 -7.96 15.93 8.98
N GLU A 35 -8.74 14.87 8.76
CA GLU A 35 -9.21 13.95 9.81
C GLU A 35 -8.12 12.94 10.19
N TYR A 36 -7.41 12.42 9.19
CA TYR A 36 -6.38 11.39 9.36
C TYR A 36 -4.97 11.95 9.16
N GLN A 37 -4.67 13.10 9.77
CA GLN A 37 -3.45 13.88 9.49
C GLN A 37 -2.16 13.09 9.67
N ASP A 38 -2.06 12.27 10.72
CA ASP A 38 -0.82 11.55 11.03
C ASP A 38 -0.52 10.50 9.96
N GLU A 39 -1.53 9.73 9.57
CA GLU A 39 -1.39 8.70 8.54
C GLU A 39 -1.24 9.30 7.14
N TYR A 40 -1.90 10.44 6.89
CA TYR A 40 -1.70 11.22 5.66
C TYR A 40 -0.27 11.79 5.59
N LYS A 41 0.26 12.38 6.66
CA LYS A 41 1.65 12.86 6.72
C LYS A 41 2.64 11.71 6.50
N ARG A 42 2.43 10.57 7.15
CA ARG A 42 3.23 9.36 6.95
C ARG A 42 3.21 8.89 5.50
N THR A 43 2.03 8.92 4.87
CA THR A 43 1.87 8.66 3.44
C THR A 43 2.70 9.61 2.60
N MET A 44 2.59 10.92 2.83
CA MET A 44 3.30 11.95 2.07
C MET A 44 4.82 11.93 2.30
N ASN A 45 5.29 11.43 3.43
CA ASN A 45 6.72 11.25 3.73
C ASN A 45 7.35 10.01 3.06
N SER A 46 6.55 9.12 2.44
CA SER A 46 7.09 7.95 1.76
C SER A 46 7.93 8.31 0.52
N ASP A 47 9.05 7.61 0.32
CA ASP A 47 9.93 7.82 -0.84
C ASP A 47 9.46 7.03 -2.07
N LEU A 48 9.11 7.73 -3.15
CA LEU A 48 8.65 7.13 -4.41
C LEU A 48 9.79 6.61 -5.31
N SER A 49 11.06 6.86 -4.96
CA SER A 49 12.21 6.28 -5.67
C SER A 49 12.31 4.76 -5.47
N CYS A 50 11.83 4.29 -4.32
CA CYS A 50 11.73 2.89 -3.92
C CYS A 50 10.54 2.20 -4.61
N PRO A 51 10.71 0.94 -5.08
CA PRO A 51 9.60 0.19 -5.66
C PRO A 51 8.54 -0.19 -4.61
N ILE A 52 7.34 -0.53 -5.09
CA ILE A 52 6.33 -1.29 -4.35
C ILE A 52 6.59 -2.77 -4.61
N ASP A 53 6.74 -3.56 -3.55
CA ASP A 53 6.97 -5.00 -3.67
C ASP A 53 5.63 -5.69 -3.79
N ILE A 54 5.46 -6.50 -4.83
CA ILE A 54 4.19 -7.16 -5.16
C ILE A 54 4.37 -8.63 -5.44
N MET A 55 3.33 -9.42 -5.19
CA MET A 55 3.30 -10.85 -5.48
C MET A 55 1.99 -11.24 -6.12
N GLN A 56 2.02 -12.17 -7.08
CA GLN A 56 0.80 -12.70 -7.67
C GLN A 56 0.13 -13.71 -6.71
N ASN A 57 -1.15 -13.51 -6.43
CA ASN A 57 -1.94 -14.40 -5.59
C ASN A 57 -3.37 -14.49 -6.13
N LYS A 58 -3.84 -15.71 -6.37
CA LYS A 58 -5.22 -15.99 -6.81
C LYS A 58 -5.69 -15.09 -7.97
N GLY A 59 -4.82 -14.88 -8.97
CA GLY A 59 -5.11 -14.08 -10.16
C GLY A 59 -5.02 -12.56 -10.00
N ARG A 60 -4.58 -12.04 -8.85
CA ARG A 60 -4.38 -10.60 -8.61
C ARG A 60 -2.97 -10.28 -8.12
N TRP A 61 -2.52 -9.05 -8.30
CA TRP A 61 -1.33 -8.53 -7.64
C TRP A 61 -1.68 -8.11 -6.22
N LEU A 62 -0.97 -8.67 -5.24
CA LEU A 62 -0.98 -8.24 -3.85
C LEU A 62 0.23 -7.36 -3.56
N ILE A 63 0.07 -6.35 -2.73
CA ILE A 63 1.17 -5.59 -2.15
C ILE A 63 1.74 -6.38 -0.97
N LEU A 64 3.06 -6.62 -0.99
CA LEU A 64 3.81 -7.12 0.15
C LEU A 64 4.33 -5.96 1.01
N ASP A 65 4.84 -4.92 0.37
CA ASP A 65 5.29 -3.68 1.00
C ASP A 65 5.11 -2.47 0.07
N GLY A 66 4.91 -1.29 0.66
CA GLY A 66 4.82 -0.02 -0.07
C GLY A 66 3.41 0.52 -0.28
N LEU A 67 2.45 0.17 0.58
CA LEU A 67 1.08 0.70 0.52
C LEU A 67 1.07 2.24 0.55
N HIS A 68 1.84 2.87 1.44
CA HIS A 68 1.97 4.33 1.49
C HIS A 68 2.53 4.95 0.20
N ARG A 69 3.48 4.26 -0.46
CA ARG A 69 4.02 4.72 -1.75
C ARG A 69 2.93 4.70 -2.83
N LEU A 70 2.07 3.68 -2.82
CA LEU A 70 0.92 3.63 -3.73
C LEU A 70 -0.08 4.75 -3.43
N MET A 71 -0.41 4.98 -2.15
CA MET A 71 -1.31 6.05 -1.73
C MET A 71 -0.78 7.42 -2.15
N LYS A 72 0.49 7.72 -1.87
CA LYS A 72 1.15 8.98 -2.28
C LYS A 72 1.12 9.14 -3.80
N ALA A 73 1.43 8.09 -4.57
CA ALA A 73 1.37 8.15 -6.03
C ALA A 73 -0.06 8.43 -6.54
N LYS A 74 -1.08 7.88 -5.89
CA LYS A 74 -2.49 8.18 -6.19
C LYS A 74 -2.84 9.64 -5.89
N ILE A 75 -2.45 10.16 -4.72
CA ILE A 75 -2.67 11.55 -4.30
C ILE A 75 -2.03 12.52 -5.29
N LEU A 76 -0.80 12.23 -5.74
CA LEU A 76 -0.07 13.05 -6.72
C LEU A 76 -0.58 12.90 -8.16
N GLY A 77 -1.67 12.16 -8.40
CA GLY A 77 -2.25 11.99 -9.74
C GLY A 77 -1.40 11.16 -10.71
N MET A 78 -0.46 10.36 -10.21
CA MET A 78 0.38 9.52 -11.04
C MET A 78 -0.46 8.41 -11.71
N LYS A 79 -0.06 7.99 -12.91
CA LYS A 79 -0.71 6.88 -13.64
C LYS A 79 0.01 5.55 -13.45
N LYS A 80 1.29 5.59 -13.10
CA LYS A 80 2.17 4.43 -12.98
C LYS A 80 3.05 4.53 -11.74
N VAL A 81 3.40 3.37 -11.20
CA VAL A 81 4.34 3.20 -10.08
C VAL A 81 5.45 2.21 -10.45
N LYS A 82 6.63 2.40 -9.85
CA LYS A 82 7.73 1.43 -9.90
C LYS A 82 7.39 0.27 -8.98
N VAL A 83 7.54 -0.95 -9.48
CA VAL A 83 7.24 -2.16 -8.71
C VAL A 83 8.34 -3.20 -8.86
N ARG A 84 8.50 -4.03 -7.83
CA ARG A 84 9.34 -5.22 -7.85
C ARG A 84 8.43 -6.42 -7.68
N LYS A 85 8.45 -7.35 -8.64
CA LYS A 85 7.64 -8.56 -8.60
C LYS A 85 8.41 -9.63 -7.85
N ILE A 86 7.89 -10.05 -6.71
CA ILE A 86 8.44 -11.12 -5.89
C ILE A 86 7.71 -12.42 -6.28
N PRO A 87 8.44 -13.45 -6.74
CA PRO A 87 7.82 -14.72 -7.07
C PRO A 87 7.37 -15.45 -5.79
N ARG A 88 6.32 -16.26 -5.89
CA ARG A 88 5.80 -17.03 -4.74
C ARG A 88 6.83 -18.00 -4.14
N SER A 89 7.84 -18.39 -4.91
CA SER A 89 8.95 -19.21 -4.45
C SER A 89 9.78 -18.54 -3.34
N GLU A 90 9.69 -17.21 -3.19
CA GLU A 90 10.39 -16.46 -2.14
C GLU A 90 9.64 -16.43 -0.80
N ILE A 91 8.41 -16.93 -0.73
CA ILE A 91 7.64 -16.97 0.54
C ILE A 91 8.43 -17.58 1.70
N PRO A 92 9.19 -18.68 1.54
CA PRO A 92 10.02 -19.24 2.61
C PRO A 92 11.05 -18.25 3.18
N ASN A 93 11.51 -17.27 2.39
CA ASN A 93 12.48 -16.26 2.83
C ASN A 93 11.83 -15.07 3.56
N ILE A 94 10.49 -15.00 3.60
CA ILE A 94 9.72 -13.93 4.27
C ILE A 94 9.31 -14.36 5.69
N LEU A 95 9.22 -15.67 5.93
CA LEU A 95 8.84 -16.22 7.23
C LEU A 95 9.93 -15.89 8.25
N LYS A 96 9.54 -15.29 9.38
CA LYS A 96 10.40 -15.27 10.56
C LYS A 96 10.51 -16.71 11.09
N GLU A 97 11.70 -17.11 11.53
CA GLU A 97 11.81 -18.24 12.46
C GLU A 97 10.99 -17.89 13.72
N ASP A 98 10.10 -18.80 14.12
CA ASP A 98 9.26 -18.69 15.32
C ASP A 98 10.08 -18.67 16.62
#